data_AF-A0A078M1Z8-F1
#
_entry.id   AF-A0A078M1Z8-F1
#
_cell.length_a   1.000
_cell.length_b   1.000
_cell.length_c   1.000
_cell.angle_alpha   90.00
_cell.angle_beta   90.00
_cell.angle_gamma   90.00
#
_symmetry.space_group_name_H-M   'P 1'
#
loop_
_entity.id
_entity.type
_entity.pdbx_description
1 polymer ?
#
loop_
_entity_poly.entity_id
_entity_poly.type
_entity_poly.pdbx_seq_one_letter_code
_entity_poly.pdbx_strand_id
1 'polypeptide(L)'
;MKQRYISLDIIRGIALFGILLINISSYGASLNDLESSLGLPSTFKGNTLDMLIAVLIEKKFYAMFSFLFGVGFFIFASRAEAKGLNPLRLFTRRLFFLFLFGLAHLYFFWGSILSFYAIYGLALLPFYRRKTSTIALVMALLFIANCLLGMDDLIILLMFLTGLWFGKKGLLVPNESTKNFLQRVAQVSVPIALAGGVITAVTYGNDVEFTMYIVAVFAVPTTFSYLALLFLVFNQQRAAQLAMPIARVGQMAFTNYLMQNILGVGLLALFGITAVTTVQVLWLAPLIYGIEVVWSWLYFKRFRMGPFEWLWRKCTYGKKF
;
A
#
# COMPACT_ATOMS: atom_id res chain seq x y z
N MET A 1 22.19 11.08 -14.41
CA MET A 1 20.74 10.85 -14.63
C MET A 1 20.13 10.26 -13.37
N LYS A 2 19.00 10.79 -12.87
CA LYS A 2 18.29 10.26 -11.69
C LYS A 2 17.79 8.84 -12.01
N GLN A 3 18.34 7.81 -11.36
CA GLN A 3 17.81 6.46 -11.49
C GLN A 3 16.39 6.45 -10.89
N ARG A 4 15.40 6.38 -11.77
CA ARG A 4 13.99 6.24 -11.40
C ARG A 4 13.67 4.76 -11.45
N TYR A 5 13.21 4.21 -10.33
CA TYR A 5 12.86 2.81 -10.23
C TYR A 5 11.43 2.61 -10.76
N ILE A 6 11.33 2.30 -12.06
CA ILE A 6 10.02 2.12 -12.73
C ILE A 6 9.21 1.01 -12.06
N SER A 7 9.86 -0.08 -11.63
CA SER A 7 9.23 -1.18 -10.89
C SER A 7 8.52 -0.71 -9.62
N LEU A 8 9.10 0.23 -8.86
CA LEU A 8 8.43 0.80 -7.67
C LEU A 8 7.17 1.57 -8.03
N ASP A 9 7.20 2.34 -9.12
CA ASP A 9 6.04 3.13 -9.55
C ASP A 9 4.93 2.19 -10.06
N ILE A 10 5.27 1.09 -10.76
CA ILE A 10 4.31 0.05 -11.18
C ILE A 10 3.69 -0.65 -9.97
N ILE A 11 4.52 -1.14 -9.05
CA ILE A 11 4.05 -1.85 -7.85
C ILE A 11 3.16 -0.94 -7.00
N ARG A 12 3.46 0.37 -6.93
CA ARG A 12 2.58 1.33 -6.26
C ARG A 12 1.24 1.50 -6.96
N GLY A 13 1.21 1.53 -8.29
CA GLY A 13 -0.04 1.54 -9.07
C GLY A 13 -0.90 0.29 -8.79
N ILE A 14 -0.28 -0.90 -8.83
CA ILE A 14 -0.95 -2.17 -8.52
C ILE A 14 -1.46 -2.18 -7.07
N ALA A 15 -0.66 -1.66 -6.12
CA ALA A 15 -1.05 -1.55 -4.71
C ALA A 15 -2.34 -0.71 -4.56
N LEU A 16 -2.43 0.42 -5.26
CA LEU A 16 -3.61 1.29 -5.23
C LEU A 16 -4.86 0.61 -5.78
N PHE A 17 -4.72 -0.20 -6.83
CA PHE A 17 -5.85 -0.94 -7.37
C PHE A 17 -6.41 -1.95 -6.36
N GLY A 18 -5.55 -2.73 -5.69
CA GLY A 18 -6.06 -3.67 -4.69
C GLY A 18 -6.54 -3.01 -3.40
N ILE A 19 -6.02 -1.83 -3.03
CA ILE A 19 -6.60 -1.02 -1.96
C ILE A 19 -8.02 -0.56 -2.34
N LEU A 20 -8.24 -0.15 -3.59
CA LEU A 20 -9.55 0.25 -4.09
C LEU A 20 -10.58 -0.89 -4.03
N LEU A 21 -10.18 -2.14 -4.32
CA LEU A 21 -11.06 -3.31 -4.23
C LEU A 21 -11.65 -3.50 -2.83
N ILE A 22 -10.91 -3.13 -1.78
CA ILE A 22 -11.39 -3.23 -0.39
C ILE A 22 -12.19 -1.98 -0.01
N ASN A 23 -11.66 -0.80 -0.34
CA ASN A 23 -12.20 0.46 0.15
C ASN A 23 -13.55 0.82 -0.46
N ILE A 24 -13.85 0.35 -1.67
CA ILE A 24 -15.09 0.74 -2.35
C ILE A 24 -16.34 0.33 -1.58
N SER A 25 -16.28 -0.79 -0.85
CA SER A 25 -17.37 -1.23 0.01
C SER A 25 -17.62 -0.25 1.16
N SER A 26 -16.55 0.36 1.67
CA SER A 26 -16.61 1.40 2.71
C SER A 26 -17.13 2.75 2.18
N TYR A 27 -17.04 3.01 0.87
CA TYR A 27 -17.59 4.23 0.26
C TYR A 27 -19.12 4.29 0.36
N GLY A 28 -19.79 3.14 0.18
CA GLY A 28 -21.25 3.05 0.36
C GLY A 28 -21.66 3.14 1.82
N ALA A 29 -20.89 2.53 2.74
CA ALA A 29 -21.17 2.59 4.18
C ALA A 29 -21.10 4.02 4.75
N SER A 30 -20.27 4.91 4.18
CA SER A 30 -20.22 6.31 4.60
C SER A 30 -21.52 7.10 4.31
N LEU A 31 -22.43 6.58 3.47
CA LEU A 31 -23.73 7.19 3.17
C LEU A 31 -24.84 6.76 4.14
N ASN A 32 -24.66 5.64 4.86
CA ASN A 32 -25.62 5.08 5.80
C ASN A 32 -25.00 5.11 7.20
N ASP A 33 -25.42 6.07 8.01
CA ASP A 33 -24.91 6.38 9.36
C ASP A 33 -24.36 5.21 10.22
N LEU A 34 -23.22 5.50 10.85
CA LEU A 34 -22.71 5.17 12.21
C LEU A 34 -22.95 3.81 12.91
N GLU A 35 -23.84 2.94 12.47
CA GLU A 35 -24.19 1.69 13.16
C GLU A 35 -23.40 0.46 12.66
N SER A 36 -22.89 0.48 11.43
CA SER A 36 -22.10 -0.65 10.90
C SER A 36 -20.66 -0.71 11.42
N SER A 37 -20.20 0.28 12.18
CA SER A 37 -18.78 0.47 12.58
C SER A 37 -18.29 -0.45 13.71
N LEU A 38 -19.15 -1.31 14.27
CA LEU A 38 -18.76 -2.36 15.24
C LEU A 38 -18.99 -3.78 14.68
N GLY A 39 -19.45 -3.89 13.43
CA GLY A 39 -19.66 -5.17 12.75
C GLY A 39 -18.38 -5.72 12.12
N LEU A 40 -18.17 -7.03 12.25
CA LEU A 40 -17.15 -7.79 11.52
C LEU A 40 -17.22 -7.44 10.01
N PRO A 41 -16.08 -7.19 9.32
CA PRO A 41 -16.09 -6.87 7.89
C PRO A 41 -16.96 -7.85 7.11
N SER A 42 -17.85 -7.32 6.26
CA SER A 42 -18.79 -8.12 5.45
C SER A 42 -18.08 -9.18 4.60
N THR A 43 -16.80 -8.96 4.28
CA THR A 43 -15.88 -9.86 3.60
C THR A 43 -15.65 -11.20 4.28
N PHE A 44 -16.17 -11.46 5.50
CA PHE A 44 -16.00 -12.74 6.21
C PHE A 44 -17.31 -13.51 6.49
N LYS A 45 -18.44 -13.00 6.00
CA LYS A 45 -19.76 -13.66 6.09
C LYS A 45 -20.34 -14.02 4.71
N GLY A 46 -19.50 -13.91 3.69
CA GLY A 46 -19.93 -13.78 2.31
C GLY A 46 -19.86 -15.06 1.47
N ASN A 47 -19.95 -14.87 0.16
CA ASN A 47 -19.90 -15.94 -0.84
C ASN A 47 -18.44 -16.29 -1.23
N THR A 48 -18.27 -17.16 -2.24
CA THR A 48 -16.94 -17.53 -2.76
C THR A 48 -16.10 -16.32 -3.22
N LEU A 49 -16.72 -15.24 -3.71
CA LEU A 49 -15.99 -14.04 -4.12
C LEU A 49 -15.43 -13.29 -2.91
N ASP A 50 -16.18 -13.18 -1.82
CA ASP A 50 -15.71 -12.57 -0.57
C ASP A 50 -14.54 -13.38 0.04
N MET A 51 -14.64 -14.71 -0.01
CA MET A 51 -13.53 -15.61 0.35
C MET A 51 -12.29 -15.33 -0.51
N LEU A 52 -12.44 -15.18 -1.82
CA LEU A 52 -11.31 -14.87 -2.71
C LEU A 52 -10.69 -13.50 -2.41
N ILE A 53 -11.50 -12.50 -2.07
CA ILE A 53 -11.00 -11.19 -1.62
C ILE A 53 -10.26 -11.34 -0.29
N ALA A 54 -10.80 -12.08 0.67
CA ALA A 54 -10.13 -12.37 1.95
C ALA A 54 -8.77 -13.07 1.75
N VAL A 55 -8.71 -14.06 0.85
CA VAL A 55 -7.48 -14.79 0.53
C VAL A 55 -6.45 -13.92 -0.19
N LEU A 56 -6.85 -13.25 -1.28
CA LEU A 56 -5.93 -12.63 -2.23
C LEU A 56 -5.66 -11.15 -1.96
N ILE A 57 -6.62 -10.41 -1.42
CA ILE A 57 -6.57 -8.95 -1.39
C ILE A 57 -6.47 -8.42 0.04
N GLU A 58 -7.34 -8.90 0.92
CA GLU A 58 -7.54 -8.39 2.28
C GLU A 58 -6.23 -8.35 3.06
N LYS A 59 -5.88 -7.18 3.55
CA LYS A 59 -4.61 -6.85 4.22
C LYS A 59 -3.32 -6.84 3.39
N LYS A 60 -3.23 -7.60 2.29
CA LYS A 60 -1.99 -7.72 1.49
C LYS A 60 -1.63 -6.45 0.73
N PHE A 61 -2.63 -5.72 0.22
CA PHE A 61 -2.36 -4.53 -0.60
C PHE A 61 -1.98 -3.30 0.23
N TYR A 62 -2.57 -3.10 1.41
CA TYR A 62 -2.05 -2.07 2.32
C TYR A 62 -0.67 -2.46 2.86
N ALA A 63 -0.40 -3.74 3.13
CA ALA A 63 0.93 -4.20 3.55
C ALA A 63 1.99 -3.93 2.47
N MET A 64 1.65 -4.17 1.20
CA MET A 64 2.48 -3.82 0.05
C MET A 64 2.70 -2.31 -0.04
N PHE A 65 1.66 -1.50 0.12
CA PHE A 65 1.77 -0.04 0.12
C PHE A 65 2.61 0.48 1.30
N SER A 66 2.50 -0.16 2.46
CA SER A 66 3.33 0.09 3.64
C SER A 66 4.81 -0.17 3.37
N PHE A 67 5.15 -1.27 2.71
CA PHE A 67 6.51 -1.54 2.26
C PHE A 67 7.03 -0.44 1.33
N LEU A 68 6.22 -0.02 0.36
CA LEU A 68 6.59 1.05 -0.58
C LEU A 68 6.75 2.40 0.11
N PHE A 69 6.01 2.67 1.19
CA PHE A 69 6.19 3.85 2.03
C PHE A 69 7.56 3.84 2.72
N GLY A 70 7.96 2.70 3.31
CA GLY A 70 9.29 2.51 3.90
C GLY A 70 10.43 2.69 2.89
N VAL A 71 10.30 2.15 1.68
CA VAL A 71 11.24 2.39 0.57
C VAL A 71 11.26 3.88 0.20
N GLY A 72 10.09 4.51 0.13
CA GLY A 72 9.92 5.94 -0.16
C GLY A 72 10.63 6.83 0.87
N PHE A 73 10.55 6.47 2.15
CA PHE A 73 11.31 7.13 3.22
C PHE A 73 12.82 7.05 2.99
N PHE A 74 13.35 5.84 2.72
CA PHE A 74 14.78 5.66 2.45
C PHE A 74 15.26 6.51 1.27
N ILE A 75 14.54 6.47 0.14
CA ILE A 75 14.87 7.26 -1.05
C ILE A 75 14.79 8.76 -0.76
N PHE A 76 13.79 9.20 -0.01
CA PHE A 76 13.64 10.61 0.35
C PHE A 76 14.78 11.10 1.25
N ALA A 77 15.07 10.34 2.31
CA ALA A 77 16.06 10.70 3.31
C ALA A 77 17.47 10.70 2.71
N SER A 78 17.85 9.66 1.95
CA SER A 78 19.14 9.60 1.25
C SER A 78 19.33 10.78 0.27
N ARG A 79 18.29 11.17 -0.46
CA ARG A 79 18.34 12.33 -1.37
C ARG A 79 18.43 13.67 -0.64
N ALA A 80 17.81 13.81 0.52
CA ALA A 80 17.91 15.01 1.33
C ALA A 80 19.32 15.14 1.93
N GLU A 81 19.88 14.03 2.43
CA GLU A 81 21.23 13.96 2.97
C GLU A 81 22.30 14.25 1.91
N ALA A 82 22.15 13.69 0.70
CA ALA A 82 23.02 14.01 -0.44
C ALA A 82 22.99 15.48 -0.87
N LYS A 83 21.99 16.25 -0.42
CA LYS A 83 21.88 17.71 -0.64
C LYS A 83 22.33 18.53 0.57
N GLY A 84 22.92 17.91 1.59
CA GLY A 84 23.31 18.57 2.84
C GLY A 84 22.13 19.06 3.69
N LEU A 85 20.91 18.55 3.46
CA LEU A 85 19.73 18.89 4.26
C LEU A 85 19.55 17.87 5.39
N ASN A 86 18.89 18.25 6.49
CA ASN A 86 18.55 17.32 7.56
C ASN A 86 17.36 16.42 7.13
N PRO A 87 17.57 15.12 6.84
CA PRO A 87 16.52 14.26 6.30
C PRO A 87 15.39 14.01 7.31
N LEU A 88 15.72 13.83 8.60
CA LEU A 88 14.75 13.52 9.63
C LEU A 88 13.80 14.68 9.87
N ARG A 89 14.32 15.91 10.00
CA ARG A 89 13.49 17.12 10.16
C ARG A 89 12.55 17.33 8.98
N LEU A 90 13.04 17.13 7.75
CA LEU A 90 12.22 17.27 6.55
C LEU A 90 11.15 16.16 6.47
N PHE A 91 11.49 14.94 6.86
CA PHE A 91 10.53 13.84 6.86
C PHE A 91 9.46 14.02 7.95
N THR A 92 9.82 14.45 9.16
CA THR A 92 8.83 14.80 10.19
C THR A 92 7.87 15.88 9.70
N ARG A 93 8.37 16.93 9.04
CA ARG A 93 7.51 17.95 8.42
C ARG A 93 6.61 17.36 7.33
N ARG A 94 7.14 16.44 6.52
CA ARG A 94 6.37 15.72 5.50
C ARG A 94 5.23 14.90 6.11
N LEU A 95 5.49 14.19 7.20
CA LEU A 95 4.49 13.42 7.95
C LEU A 95 3.45 14.34 8.60
N PHE A 96 3.87 15.48 9.16
CA PHE A 96 2.94 16.46 9.73
C PHE A 96 1.92 16.95 8.71
N PHE A 97 2.35 17.35 7.50
CA PHE A 97 1.40 17.73 6.45
C PHE A 97 0.57 16.56 5.95
N LEU A 98 1.14 15.35 5.88
CA LEU A 98 0.36 14.15 5.53
C LEU A 98 -0.74 13.88 6.56
N PHE A 99 -0.44 14.07 7.85
CA PHE A 99 -1.41 13.97 8.94
C PHE A 99 -2.51 15.03 8.78
N LEU A 100 -2.16 16.29 8.50
CA LEU A 100 -3.15 17.34 8.25
C LEU A 100 -4.04 17.03 7.03
N PHE A 101 -3.47 16.52 5.94
CA PHE A 101 -4.26 16.05 4.80
C PHE A 101 -5.17 14.89 5.19
N GLY A 102 -4.68 13.96 6.01
CA GLY A 102 -5.49 12.88 6.57
C GLY A 102 -6.66 13.39 7.42
N LEU A 103 -6.43 14.36 8.30
CA LEU A 103 -7.49 14.99 9.11
C LEU A 103 -8.52 15.70 8.23
N ALA A 104 -8.08 16.47 7.23
CA ALA A 104 -8.98 17.11 6.29
C ALA A 104 -9.77 16.07 5.48
N HIS A 105 -9.15 14.94 5.16
CA HIS A 105 -9.78 13.84 4.46
C HIS A 105 -10.83 13.12 5.31
N LEU A 106 -10.65 13.04 6.64
CA LEU A 106 -11.65 12.47 7.55
C LEU A 106 -13.00 13.18 7.49
N TYR A 107 -13.00 14.48 7.16
CA TYR A 107 -14.24 15.24 6.98
C TYR A 107 -15.07 14.75 5.78
N PHE A 108 -14.42 14.22 4.74
CA PHE A 108 -15.07 13.71 3.54
C PHE A 108 -15.24 12.19 3.55
N PHE A 109 -14.42 11.48 4.32
CA PHE A 109 -14.39 10.03 4.32
C PHE A 109 -13.90 9.45 5.66
N TRP A 110 -14.71 8.60 6.29
CA TRP A 110 -14.32 7.90 7.51
C TRP A 110 -13.18 6.90 7.26
N GLY A 111 -12.15 6.91 8.12
CA GLY A 111 -11.05 5.94 8.06
C GLY A 111 -9.85 6.34 7.18
N SER A 112 -9.38 7.58 7.27
CA SER A 112 -8.22 8.03 6.48
C SER A 112 -6.94 7.24 6.84
N ILE A 113 -6.52 6.31 5.98
CA ILE A 113 -5.24 5.59 6.14
C ILE A 113 -4.04 6.54 6.20
N LEU A 114 -4.17 7.75 5.65
CA LEU A 114 -3.16 8.81 5.65
C LEU A 114 -2.74 9.23 7.06
N SER A 115 -3.72 9.43 7.96
CA SER A 115 -3.45 9.84 9.34
C SER A 115 -2.68 8.76 10.09
N PHE A 116 -3.11 7.50 9.93
CA PHE A 116 -2.41 6.33 10.49
C PHE A 116 -0.98 6.22 9.95
N TYR A 117 -0.80 6.33 8.63
CA TYR A 117 0.53 6.27 8.00
C TYR A 117 1.44 7.42 8.45
N ALA A 118 0.88 8.61 8.70
CA ALA A 118 1.65 9.72 9.22
C ALA A 118 2.18 9.44 10.64
N ILE A 119 1.34 8.84 11.50
CA ILE A 119 1.70 8.45 12.88
C ILE A 119 2.72 7.31 12.86
N TYR A 120 2.39 6.16 12.23
CA TYR A 120 3.30 5.02 12.15
C TYR A 120 4.60 5.37 11.40
N GLY A 121 4.55 6.34 10.49
CA GLY A 121 5.73 6.83 9.77
C GLY A 121 6.77 7.47 10.67
N LEU A 122 6.38 8.01 11.84
CA LEU A 122 7.32 8.53 12.83
C LEU A 122 8.21 7.41 13.39
N ALA A 123 7.71 6.18 13.47
CA ALA A 123 8.47 5.03 13.94
C ALA A 123 9.67 4.72 13.05
N LEU A 124 9.71 5.15 11.78
CA LEU A 124 10.86 4.98 10.89
C LEU A 124 12.07 5.87 11.24
N LEU A 125 11.82 7.04 11.84
CA LEU A 125 12.85 8.05 12.12
C LEU A 125 14.04 7.51 12.94
N PRO A 126 13.85 6.81 14.07
CA PRO A 126 14.96 6.28 14.87
C PRO A 126 15.79 5.21 14.14
N PHE A 127 15.23 4.55 13.12
CA PHE A 127 15.91 3.46 12.40
C PHE A 127 16.74 3.93 11.21
N TYR A 128 16.54 5.16 10.71
CA TYR A 128 17.25 5.65 9.52
C TYR A 128 18.77 5.54 9.66
N ARG A 129 19.31 5.92 10.82
CA ARG A 129 20.76 5.87 11.11
C ARG A 129 21.23 4.54 11.70
N ARG A 130 20.34 3.59 11.98
CA ARG A 130 20.68 2.30 12.60
C ARG A 130 21.22 1.30 11.56
N LYS A 131 22.04 0.34 12.02
CA LYS A 131 22.58 -0.71 11.16
C LYS A 131 21.45 -1.61 10.63
N THR A 132 21.64 -2.22 9.46
CA THR A 132 20.63 -3.14 8.88
C THR A 132 20.38 -4.37 9.76
N SER A 133 21.33 -4.77 10.60
CA SER A 133 21.17 -5.86 11.58
C SER A 133 20.17 -5.51 12.67
N THR A 134 20.24 -4.29 13.21
CA THR A 134 19.26 -3.81 14.21
C THR A 134 17.85 -3.76 13.63
N ILE A 135 17.71 -3.28 12.38
CA ILE A 135 16.41 -3.25 11.70
C ILE A 135 15.89 -4.68 11.48
N ALA A 136 16.75 -5.60 11.06
CA ALA A 136 16.38 -7.01 10.88
C ALA A 136 15.94 -7.69 12.19
N LEU A 137 16.60 -7.40 13.31
CA LEU A 137 16.19 -7.89 14.63
C LEU A 137 14.78 -7.40 15.00
N VAL A 138 14.52 -6.10 14.86
CA VAL A 138 13.20 -5.53 15.16
C VAL A 138 12.12 -6.07 14.22
N MET A 139 12.43 -6.24 12.94
CA MET A 139 11.53 -6.92 11.99
C MET A 139 11.20 -8.35 12.45
N ALA A 140 12.18 -9.12 12.93
CA ALA A 140 11.93 -10.47 13.43
C ALA A 140 11.02 -10.46 14.67
N LEU A 141 11.23 -9.54 15.61
CA LEU A 141 10.38 -9.37 16.79
C LEU A 141 8.95 -8.96 16.42
N LEU A 142 8.78 -8.01 15.49
CA LEU A 142 7.48 -7.60 14.99
C LEU A 142 6.77 -8.72 14.22
N PHE A 143 7.51 -9.55 13.49
CA PHE A 143 6.95 -10.72 12.80
C PHE A 143 6.44 -11.75 13.81
N ILE A 144 7.22 -12.05 14.86
CA ILE A 144 6.78 -12.93 15.96
C ILE A 144 5.54 -12.35 16.64
N ALA A 145 5.54 -11.06 16.97
CA ALA A 145 4.38 -10.40 17.57
C ALA A 145 3.14 -10.48 16.65
N ASN A 146 3.32 -10.30 15.33
CA ASN A 146 2.22 -10.46 14.37
C ASN A 146 1.69 -11.90 14.33
N CYS A 147 2.58 -12.90 14.39
CA CYS A 147 2.20 -14.31 14.45
C CYS A 147 1.49 -14.70 15.75
N LEU A 148 1.57 -13.90 16.81
CA LEU A 148 0.87 -14.13 18.08
C LEU A 148 -0.44 -13.34 18.19
N LEU A 149 -0.47 -12.13 17.63
CA LEU A 149 -1.55 -11.16 17.87
C LEU A 149 -2.40 -10.84 16.64
N GLY A 150 -1.89 -11.06 15.42
CA GLY A 150 -2.64 -10.80 14.18
C GLY A 150 -3.11 -9.35 13.99
N MET A 151 -2.34 -8.36 14.50
CA MET A 151 -2.75 -6.96 14.49
C MET A 151 -2.26 -6.19 13.26
N ASP A 152 -3.15 -5.39 12.66
CA ASP A 152 -2.87 -4.64 11.42
C ASP A 152 -1.73 -3.62 11.58
N ASP A 153 -1.63 -3.00 12.75
CA ASP A 153 -0.58 -2.06 13.10
C ASP A 153 0.81 -2.69 13.07
N LEU A 154 0.93 -3.94 13.51
CA LEU A 154 2.17 -4.69 13.48
C LEU A 154 2.58 -4.97 12.03
N ILE A 155 1.62 -5.29 11.15
CA ILE A 155 1.85 -5.47 9.71
C ILE A 155 2.38 -4.17 9.10
N ILE A 156 1.76 -3.02 9.40
CA ILE A 156 2.18 -1.72 8.89
C ILE A 156 3.61 -1.41 9.32
N LEU A 157 3.91 -1.50 10.62
CA LEU A 157 5.24 -1.22 11.18
C LEU A 157 6.31 -2.16 10.62
N LEU A 158 6.00 -3.46 10.55
CA LEU A 158 6.89 -4.46 9.98
C LEU A 158 7.19 -4.17 8.50
N MET A 159 6.17 -3.83 7.71
CA MET A 159 6.34 -3.53 6.29
C MET A 159 7.06 -2.21 6.05
N PHE A 160 6.81 -1.18 6.85
CA PHE A 160 7.57 0.08 6.84
C PHE A 160 9.06 -0.19 7.07
N LEU A 161 9.42 -0.94 8.12
CA LEU A 161 10.81 -1.28 8.41
C LEU A 161 11.42 -2.18 7.34
N THR A 162 10.65 -3.12 6.80
CA THR A 162 11.12 -3.97 5.69
C THR A 162 11.45 -3.14 4.46
N GLY A 163 10.63 -2.14 4.12
CA GLY A 163 10.90 -1.22 3.01
C GLY A 163 12.15 -0.37 3.23
N LEU A 164 12.34 0.16 4.45
CA LEU A 164 13.55 0.87 4.83
C LEU A 164 14.79 -0.04 4.72
N TRP A 165 14.70 -1.26 5.26
CA TRP A 165 15.77 -2.27 5.20
C TRP A 165 16.14 -2.62 3.76
N PHE A 166 15.13 -2.84 2.90
CA PHE A 166 15.31 -3.17 1.49
C PHE A 166 16.06 -2.06 0.73
N GLY A 167 15.67 -0.81 0.99
CA GLY A 167 16.39 0.37 0.49
C GLY A 167 17.84 0.43 0.96
N LYS A 168 18.09 0.27 2.27
CA LYS A 168 19.44 0.30 2.85
C LYS A 168 20.35 -0.82 2.34
N LYS A 169 19.80 -1.97 1.96
CA LYS A 169 20.54 -3.08 1.35
C LYS A 169 20.84 -2.88 -0.14
N GLY A 170 20.37 -1.80 -0.76
CA GLY A 170 20.60 -1.54 -2.18
C GLY A 170 19.81 -2.44 -3.13
N LEU A 171 18.81 -3.17 -2.63
CA LEU A 171 18.01 -4.14 -3.39
C LEU A 171 17.04 -3.49 -4.38
N LEU A 172 17.02 -2.16 -4.47
CA LEU A 172 16.24 -1.41 -5.44
C LEU A 172 16.87 -1.41 -6.83
N VAL A 173 18.19 -1.66 -6.92
CA VAL A 173 18.92 -1.68 -8.19
C VAL A 173 18.87 -3.08 -8.78
N PRO A 174 18.23 -3.29 -9.94
CA PRO A 174 18.18 -4.62 -10.56
C PRO A 174 19.58 -5.09 -10.94
N ASN A 175 20.00 -6.21 -10.38
CA ASN A 175 21.21 -6.93 -10.70
C ASN A 175 21.03 -8.42 -10.34
N GLU A 176 21.98 -9.27 -10.72
CA GLU A 176 21.89 -10.72 -10.45
C GLU A 176 21.78 -11.03 -8.95
N SER A 177 22.47 -10.29 -8.08
CA SER A 177 22.36 -10.47 -6.63
C SER A 177 20.93 -10.21 -6.11
N THR A 178 20.31 -9.12 -6.56
CA THR A 178 18.94 -8.75 -6.22
C THR A 178 17.94 -9.76 -6.77
N LYS A 179 18.14 -10.22 -8.01
CA LYS A 179 17.31 -11.25 -8.62
C LYS A 179 17.37 -12.56 -7.82
N ASN A 180 18.56 -13.04 -7.48
CA ASN A 180 18.76 -14.25 -6.67
C ASN A 180 18.13 -14.11 -5.28
N PHE A 181 18.25 -12.93 -4.66
CA PHE A 181 17.59 -12.64 -3.39
C PHE A 181 16.06 -12.74 -3.52
N LEU A 182 15.47 -12.07 -4.51
CA LEU A 182 14.02 -12.09 -4.73
C LEU A 182 13.50 -13.49 -5.07
N GLN A 183 14.26 -14.30 -5.83
CA GLN A 183 13.91 -15.69 -6.11
C GLN A 183 13.89 -16.54 -4.84
N ARG A 184 14.88 -16.40 -3.95
CA ARG A 184 14.87 -17.11 -2.66
C ARG A 184 13.70 -16.68 -1.78
N VAL A 185 13.41 -15.37 -1.74
CA VAL A 185 12.22 -14.87 -1.03
C VAL A 185 10.96 -15.49 -1.61
N ALA A 186 10.79 -15.50 -2.94
CA ALA A 186 9.63 -16.10 -3.59
C ALA A 186 9.52 -17.61 -3.31
N GLN A 187 10.62 -18.36 -3.41
CA GLN A 187 10.65 -19.81 -3.15
C GLN A 187 10.20 -20.18 -1.74
N VAL A 188 10.50 -19.33 -0.75
CA VAL A 188 10.07 -19.56 0.65
C VAL A 188 8.67 -19.00 0.91
N SER A 189 8.39 -17.77 0.49
CA SER A 189 7.14 -17.09 0.83
C SER A 189 5.93 -17.60 0.04
N VAL A 190 6.10 -18.05 -1.21
CA VAL A 190 4.96 -18.51 -2.04
C VAL A 190 4.31 -19.76 -1.46
N PRO A 191 5.03 -20.84 -1.09
CA PRO A 191 4.40 -22.00 -0.45
C PRO A 191 3.67 -21.64 0.85
N ILE A 192 4.27 -20.77 1.67
CA ILE A 192 3.65 -20.30 2.93
C ILE A 192 2.37 -19.51 2.65
N ALA A 193 2.40 -18.62 1.65
CA ALA A 193 1.25 -17.83 1.24
C ALA A 193 0.12 -18.71 0.70
N LEU A 194 0.44 -19.73 -0.10
CA LEU A 194 -0.53 -20.71 -0.60
C LEU A 194 -1.16 -21.51 0.54
N ALA A 195 -0.35 -21.98 1.49
CA ALA A 195 -0.86 -22.68 2.68
C ALA A 195 -1.81 -21.78 3.49
N GLY A 196 -1.43 -20.53 3.75
CA GLY A 196 -2.30 -19.55 4.41
C GLY A 196 -3.60 -19.28 3.66
N GLY A 197 -3.54 -19.21 2.33
CA GLY A 197 -4.72 -19.05 1.48
C GLY A 197 -5.66 -20.25 1.53
N VAL A 198 -5.12 -21.46 1.52
CA VAL A 198 -5.92 -22.70 1.68
C VAL A 198 -6.55 -22.76 3.06
N ILE A 199 -5.80 -22.47 4.13
CA ILE A 199 -6.34 -22.45 5.51
C ILE A 199 -7.46 -21.42 5.59
N THR A 200 -7.23 -20.20 5.10
CA THR A 200 -8.26 -19.15 5.05
C THR A 200 -9.51 -19.65 4.33
N ALA A 201 -9.38 -20.28 3.16
CA ALA A 201 -10.51 -20.77 2.38
C ALA A 201 -11.30 -21.88 3.09
N VAL A 202 -10.62 -22.77 3.82
CA VAL A 202 -11.26 -23.86 4.59
C VAL A 202 -11.99 -23.32 5.83
N THR A 203 -11.43 -22.32 6.50
CA THR A 203 -12.02 -21.76 7.72
C THR A 203 -13.10 -20.72 7.42
N TYR A 204 -13.11 -20.18 6.20
CA TYR A 204 -14.02 -19.14 5.76
C TYR A 204 -15.49 -19.54 5.95
N GLY A 205 -16.26 -18.67 6.61
CA GLY A 205 -17.68 -18.92 6.93
C GLY A 205 -17.94 -19.91 8.06
N ASN A 206 -16.94 -20.71 8.45
CA ASN A 206 -17.04 -21.66 9.56
C ASN A 206 -16.60 -21.04 10.89
N ASP A 207 -15.50 -20.28 10.88
CA ASP A 207 -14.97 -19.58 12.05
C ASP A 207 -14.42 -18.22 11.64
N VAL A 208 -15.20 -17.16 11.91
CA VAL A 208 -14.88 -15.81 11.46
C VAL A 208 -13.66 -15.24 12.18
N GLU A 209 -13.57 -15.44 13.50
CA GLU A 209 -12.46 -14.91 14.30
C GLU A 209 -11.15 -15.58 13.91
N PHE A 210 -11.15 -16.91 13.77
CA PHE A 210 -9.98 -17.65 13.33
C PHE A 210 -9.58 -17.29 11.89
N THR A 211 -10.54 -17.12 10.98
CA THR A 211 -10.26 -16.70 9.60
C THR A 211 -9.62 -15.31 9.56
N MET A 212 -10.12 -14.35 10.34
CA MET A 212 -9.53 -13.01 10.44
C MET A 212 -8.09 -13.04 10.96
N TYR A 213 -7.85 -13.86 11.99
CA TYR A 213 -6.52 -14.06 12.55
C TYR A 213 -5.57 -14.67 11.51
N ILE A 214 -5.96 -15.75 10.82
CA ILE A 214 -5.16 -16.36 9.76
C ILE A 214 -4.87 -15.38 8.63
N VAL A 215 -5.87 -14.61 8.19
CA VAL A 215 -5.68 -13.57 7.17
C VAL A 215 -4.64 -12.54 7.61
N ALA A 216 -4.64 -12.14 8.88
CA ALA A 216 -3.66 -11.19 9.43
C ALA A 216 -2.25 -11.78 9.51
N VAL A 217 -2.10 -12.99 10.07
CA VAL A 217 -0.80 -13.66 10.23
C VAL A 217 -0.16 -13.91 8.86
N PHE A 218 -0.93 -14.42 7.90
CA PHE A 218 -0.44 -14.76 6.57
C PHE A 218 -0.37 -13.57 5.61
N ALA A 219 -0.87 -12.39 5.98
CA ALA A 219 -0.75 -11.18 5.16
C ALA A 219 0.72 -10.86 4.85
N VAL A 220 1.63 -11.03 5.81
CA VAL A 220 3.05 -10.70 5.65
C VAL A 220 3.77 -11.64 4.65
N PRO A 221 3.74 -12.98 4.82
CA PRO A 221 4.29 -13.90 3.81
C PRO A 221 3.68 -13.70 2.42
N THR A 222 2.36 -13.51 2.32
CA THR A 222 1.69 -13.27 1.03
C THR A 222 2.14 -11.96 0.39
N THR A 223 2.33 -10.91 1.18
CA THR A 223 2.89 -9.65 0.68
C THR A 223 4.33 -9.81 0.20
N PHE A 224 5.16 -10.61 0.87
CA PHE A 224 6.50 -10.94 0.39
C PHE A 224 6.48 -11.71 -0.92
N SER A 225 5.54 -12.65 -1.10
CA SER A 225 5.32 -13.34 -2.37
C SER A 225 4.98 -12.34 -3.47
N TYR A 226 4.02 -11.45 -3.24
CA TYR A 226 3.62 -10.43 -4.22
C TYR A 226 4.77 -9.51 -4.58
N LEU A 227 5.45 -8.92 -3.58
CA LEU A 227 6.60 -8.05 -3.82
C LEU A 227 7.70 -8.77 -4.59
N ALA A 228 8.08 -9.98 -4.19
CA ALA A 228 9.15 -10.73 -4.84
C ALA A 228 8.82 -11.03 -6.31
N LEU A 229 7.62 -11.56 -6.58
CA LEU A 229 7.18 -11.87 -7.93
C LEU A 229 7.04 -10.60 -8.79
N LEU A 230 6.44 -9.54 -8.26
CA LEU A 230 6.26 -8.28 -8.99
C LEU A 230 7.60 -7.61 -9.30
N PHE A 231 8.57 -7.61 -8.37
CA PHE A 231 9.92 -7.12 -8.67
C PHE A 231 10.62 -8.00 -9.70
N LEU A 232 10.51 -9.33 -9.62
CA LEU A 232 11.11 -10.25 -10.61
C LEU A 232 10.55 -10.03 -12.02
N VAL A 233 9.24 -9.74 -12.13
CA VAL A 233 8.57 -9.42 -13.39
C VAL A 233 8.97 -8.03 -13.88
N PHE A 234 8.78 -6.99 -13.06
CA PHE A 234 8.93 -5.59 -13.49
C PHE A 234 10.36 -5.04 -13.44
N ASN A 235 11.33 -5.83 -12.96
CA ASN A 235 12.75 -5.55 -13.23
C ASN A 235 13.15 -5.94 -14.66
N GLN A 236 12.32 -6.70 -15.38
CA GLN A 236 12.52 -6.97 -16.81
C GLN A 236 11.99 -5.80 -17.65
N GLN A 237 12.80 -5.33 -18.60
CA GLN A 237 12.50 -4.12 -19.38
C GLN A 237 11.18 -4.20 -20.16
N ARG A 238 10.89 -5.34 -20.81
CA ARG A 238 9.65 -5.51 -21.60
C ARG A 238 8.40 -5.43 -20.72
N ALA A 239 8.37 -6.15 -19.61
CA ALA A 239 7.24 -6.11 -18.68
C ALA A 239 7.02 -4.71 -18.09
N ALA A 240 8.11 -4.02 -17.73
CA ALA A 240 8.04 -2.65 -17.22
C ALA A 240 7.48 -1.66 -18.26
N GLN A 241 7.82 -1.83 -19.54
CA GLN A 241 7.30 -0.99 -20.62
C GLN A 241 5.80 -1.21 -20.85
N LEU A 242 5.33 -2.46 -20.83
CA LEU A 242 3.91 -2.78 -20.96
C LEU A 242 3.09 -2.20 -19.79
N ALA A 243 3.64 -2.22 -18.58
CA ALA A 243 3.01 -1.68 -17.38
C ALA A 243 3.19 -0.16 -17.20
N MET A 244 3.70 0.57 -18.20
CA MET A 244 3.92 2.01 -18.08
C MET A 244 2.65 2.83 -17.76
N PRO A 245 1.44 2.52 -18.29
CA PRO A 245 0.22 3.20 -17.88
C PRO A 245 -0.06 3.05 -16.38
N ILE A 246 0.13 1.85 -15.83
CA ILE A 246 0.00 1.56 -14.39
C ILE A 246 1.07 2.31 -13.60
N ALA A 247 2.30 2.37 -14.13
CA ALA A 247 3.37 3.15 -13.52
C ALA A 247 2.94 4.62 -13.36
N ARG A 248 2.29 5.24 -14.35
CA ARG A 248 1.81 6.63 -14.25
C ARG A 248 0.84 6.81 -13.08
N VAL A 249 -0.07 5.86 -12.86
CA VAL A 249 -0.96 5.89 -11.69
C VAL A 249 -0.15 5.91 -10.39
N GLY A 250 0.83 5.03 -10.25
CA GLY A 250 1.68 4.97 -9.06
C GLY A 250 2.65 6.15 -8.88
N GLN A 251 2.94 6.92 -9.94
CA GLN A 251 3.69 8.18 -9.83
C GLN A 251 2.88 9.30 -9.19
N MET A 252 1.55 9.19 -9.25
CA MET A 252 0.57 10.12 -8.67
C MET A 252 -0.27 9.42 -7.60
N ALA A 253 0.35 8.55 -6.81
CA ALA A 253 -0.36 7.70 -5.88
C ALA A 253 -1.17 8.45 -4.82
N PHE A 254 -0.67 9.59 -4.33
CA PHE A 254 -1.41 10.39 -3.37
C PHE A 254 -2.58 11.09 -4.05
N THR A 255 -2.38 11.66 -5.24
CA THR A 255 -3.49 12.26 -6.01
C THR A 255 -4.56 11.22 -6.35
N ASN A 256 -4.17 10.07 -6.87
CA ASN A 256 -5.10 9.03 -7.29
C ASN A 256 -5.82 8.41 -6.08
N TYR A 257 -5.13 8.13 -4.98
CA TYR A 257 -5.81 7.69 -3.75
C TYR A 257 -6.94 8.63 -3.30
N LEU A 258 -6.73 9.95 -3.39
CA LEU A 258 -7.81 10.91 -3.08
C LEU A 258 -8.90 10.92 -4.16
N MET A 259 -8.52 10.78 -5.42
CA MET A 259 -9.45 10.71 -6.56
C MET A 259 -10.34 9.47 -6.51
N GLN A 260 -9.83 8.33 -6.02
CA GLN A 260 -10.59 7.10 -5.80
C GLN A 260 -11.80 7.34 -4.89
N ASN A 261 -11.64 8.12 -3.82
CA ASN A 261 -12.75 8.43 -2.91
C ASN A 261 -13.79 9.32 -3.60
N ILE A 262 -13.36 10.35 -4.34
CA ILE A 262 -14.25 11.26 -5.07
C ILE A 262 -15.03 10.50 -6.15
N LEU A 263 -14.33 9.72 -6.98
CA LEU A 263 -14.94 8.92 -8.04
C LEU A 263 -15.82 7.81 -7.47
N GLY A 264 -15.38 7.16 -6.40
CA GLY A 264 -16.11 6.11 -5.72
C GLY A 264 -17.45 6.60 -5.19
N VAL A 265 -17.44 7.62 -4.33
CA VAL A 265 -18.67 8.22 -3.79
C VAL A 265 -19.54 8.79 -4.90
N GLY A 266 -18.95 9.48 -5.88
CA GLY A 266 -19.70 10.06 -7.01
C GLY A 266 -20.40 9.01 -7.88
N LEU A 267 -19.73 7.90 -8.20
CA LEU A 267 -20.32 6.81 -9.00
C LEU A 267 -21.38 6.05 -8.20
N LEU A 268 -21.15 5.79 -6.91
CA LEU A 268 -22.16 5.15 -6.06
C LEU A 268 -23.43 6.00 -5.98
N ALA A 269 -23.28 7.32 -5.79
CA ALA A 269 -24.41 8.26 -5.81
C ALA A 269 -25.09 8.30 -7.19
N LEU A 270 -24.34 8.32 -8.29
CA LEU A 270 -24.88 8.32 -9.65
C LEU A 270 -25.71 7.08 -9.96
N PHE A 271 -25.28 5.91 -9.48
CA PHE A 271 -25.99 4.64 -9.68
C PHE A 271 -27.03 4.35 -8.59
N GLY A 272 -27.19 5.22 -7.58
CA GLY A 272 -28.09 4.99 -6.45
C GLY A 272 -27.70 3.78 -5.59
N ILE A 273 -26.41 3.42 -5.54
CA ILE A 273 -25.91 2.26 -4.79
C ILE A 273 -25.58 2.71 -3.37
N THR A 274 -26.36 2.24 -2.39
CA THR A 274 -26.16 2.56 -0.96
C THR A 274 -25.40 1.47 -0.20
N ALA A 275 -25.52 0.21 -0.61
CA ALA A 275 -24.76 -0.92 -0.08
C ALA A 275 -24.05 -1.63 -1.24
N VAL A 276 -22.72 -1.63 -1.20
CA VAL A 276 -21.90 -2.21 -2.27
C VAL A 276 -21.80 -3.71 -2.08
N THR A 277 -22.26 -4.47 -3.07
CA THR A 277 -22.09 -5.92 -3.10
C THR A 277 -20.73 -6.30 -3.69
N THR A 278 -20.24 -7.50 -3.39
CA THR A 278 -18.99 -8.05 -3.95
C THR A 278 -18.99 -8.06 -5.48
N VAL A 279 -20.13 -8.34 -6.10
CA VAL A 279 -20.30 -8.30 -7.56
C VAL A 279 -20.13 -6.88 -8.08
N GLN A 280 -20.62 -5.87 -7.35
CA GLN A 280 -20.45 -4.47 -7.73
C GLN A 280 -18.99 -4.03 -7.63
N VAL A 281 -18.23 -4.52 -6.64
CA VAL A 281 -16.79 -4.27 -6.54
C VAL A 281 -16.06 -4.68 -7.82
N LEU A 282 -16.40 -5.83 -8.41
CA LEU A 282 -15.72 -6.39 -9.58
C LEU A 282 -15.83 -5.53 -10.85
N TRP A 283 -16.83 -4.66 -10.97
CA TRP A 283 -16.94 -3.76 -12.12
C TRP A 283 -16.67 -2.30 -11.75
N LEU A 284 -17.06 -1.85 -10.56
CA LEU A 284 -16.82 -0.48 -10.11
C LEU A 284 -15.32 -0.20 -9.91
N ALA A 285 -14.56 -1.11 -9.30
CA ALA A 285 -13.15 -0.88 -9.06
C ALA A 285 -12.34 -0.81 -10.38
N PRO A 286 -12.51 -1.72 -11.35
CA PRO A 286 -11.89 -1.55 -12.67
C PRO A 286 -12.35 -0.31 -13.42
N LEU A 287 -13.62 0.09 -13.29
CA LEU A 287 -14.13 1.33 -13.90
C LEU A 287 -13.41 2.56 -13.34
N ILE A 288 -13.40 2.71 -12.01
CA ILE A 288 -12.71 3.82 -11.33
C ILE A 288 -11.23 3.80 -11.71
N TYR A 289 -10.55 2.66 -11.53
CA TYR A 289 -9.13 2.54 -11.82
C TYR A 289 -8.79 2.79 -13.30
N GLY A 290 -9.66 2.37 -14.22
CA GLY A 290 -9.54 2.65 -15.66
C GLY A 290 -9.59 4.16 -15.94
N ILE A 291 -10.51 4.88 -15.29
CA ILE A 291 -10.55 6.35 -15.33
C ILE A 291 -9.23 6.92 -14.80
N GLU A 292 -8.70 6.41 -13.68
CA GLU A 292 -7.42 6.87 -13.12
C GLU A 292 -6.22 6.64 -14.04
N VAL A 293 -6.19 5.50 -14.75
CA VAL A 293 -5.14 5.17 -15.72
C VAL A 293 -5.17 6.16 -16.88
N VAL A 294 -6.35 6.41 -17.48
CA VAL A 294 -6.51 7.35 -18.58
C VAL A 294 -6.17 8.78 -18.14
N TRP A 295 -6.73 9.20 -16.99
CA TRP A 295 -6.45 10.51 -16.40
C TRP A 295 -4.96 10.71 -16.14
N SER A 296 -4.31 9.77 -15.45
CA SER A 296 -2.88 9.85 -15.13
C SER A 296 -2.05 9.93 -16.41
N TRP A 297 -2.37 9.12 -17.42
CA TRP A 297 -1.67 9.15 -18.70
C TRP A 297 -1.80 10.50 -19.41
N LEU A 298 -3.01 11.06 -19.50
CA LEU A 298 -3.25 12.37 -20.11
C LEU A 298 -2.58 13.50 -19.33
N TYR A 299 -2.73 13.49 -18.00
CA TYR A 299 -2.18 14.51 -17.11
C TYR A 299 -0.66 14.63 -17.27
N PHE A 300 0.04 13.50 -17.37
CA PHE A 300 1.50 13.47 -17.56
C PHE A 300 1.99 13.94 -18.94
N LYS A 301 1.11 14.17 -19.92
CA LYS A 301 1.49 14.86 -21.17
C LYS A 301 1.77 16.34 -20.93
N ARG A 302 1.12 16.96 -19.94
CA ARG A 302 1.23 18.39 -19.63
C ARG A 302 2.04 18.68 -18.37
N PHE A 303 1.94 17.83 -17.35
CA PHE A 303 2.55 18.06 -16.04
C PHE A 303 3.57 16.97 -15.67
N ARG A 304 4.50 17.32 -14.78
CA ARG A 304 5.61 16.41 -14.36
C ARG A 304 5.37 15.70 -13.03
N MET A 305 4.35 16.11 -12.28
CA MET A 305 4.05 15.65 -10.93
C MET A 305 2.55 15.85 -10.67
N GLY A 306 1.93 14.91 -9.96
CA GLY A 306 0.54 15.04 -9.56
C GLY A 306 0.30 16.25 -8.65
N PRO A 307 -0.92 16.81 -8.66
CA PRO A 307 -1.24 18.03 -7.93
C PRO A 307 -1.01 17.89 -6.41
N PHE A 308 -1.45 16.79 -5.80
CA PHE A 308 -1.27 16.57 -4.36
C PHE A 308 0.17 16.20 -4.02
N GLU A 309 0.89 15.49 -4.87
CA GLU A 309 2.33 15.26 -4.70
C GLU A 309 3.11 16.58 -4.74
N TRP A 310 2.76 17.47 -5.68
CA TRP A 310 3.36 18.80 -5.80
C TRP A 310 3.08 19.64 -4.56
N LEU A 311 1.82 19.69 -4.12
CA LEU A 311 1.42 20.45 -2.93
C LEU A 311 2.13 19.91 -1.69
N TRP A 312 2.11 18.59 -1.49
CA TRP A 312 2.77 17.95 -0.35
C TRP A 312 4.29 18.20 -0.34
N ARG A 313 4.92 18.19 -1.52
CA ARG A 313 6.35 18.50 -1.66
C ARG A 313 6.63 19.98 -1.40
N LYS A 314 5.79 20.89 -1.87
CA LYS A 314 5.88 22.33 -1.55
C LYS A 314 5.75 22.57 -0.05
N CYS A 315 4.79 21.93 0.61
CA CYS A 315 4.61 22.00 2.06
C CYS A 315 5.81 21.43 2.82
N THR A 316 6.51 20.42 2.28
CA THR A 316 7.70 19.82 2.90
C THR A 316 8.94 20.72 2.80
N TYR A 317 9.23 21.29 1.63
CA TYR A 317 10.46 22.08 1.41
C TYR A 317 10.29 23.59 1.69
N GLY A 318 9.06 24.10 1.67
CA GLY A 318 8.79 25.53 1.87
C GLY A 318 9.49 26.39 0.81
N LYS A 319 10.15 27.48 1.25
CA LYS A 319 10.90 28.39 0.36
C LYS A 319 12.11 27.75 -0.36
N LYS A 320 12.51 26.52 0.03
CA LYS A 320 13.58 25.75 -0.61
C LYS A 320 13.08 24.80 -1.72
N PHE A 321 11.84 24.99 -2.17
CA PHE A 321 11.16 24.13 -3.15
C PHE A 321 11.59 24.43 -4.59
#